data_AF-A0AAE0H8Z7-F1
#
_entry.id   AF-A0AAE0H8Z7-F1
#
_cell.length_a   1.000
_cell.length_b   1.000
_cell.length_c   1.000
_cell.angle_alpha   90.00
_cell.angle_beta   90.00
_cell.angle_gamma   90.00
#
_symmetry.space_group_name_H-M   'P 1'
#
loop_
_entity.id
_entity.type
_entity.pdbx_description
1 polymer ?
#
loop_
_entity_poly.entity_id
_entity_poly.type
_entity_poly.pdbx_seq_one_letter_code
_entity_poly.pdbx_strand_id
1 'polypeptide(L)'
;MSASTHVNDSIQVVNDTSWLIGQRLLLSRHAAPPPNRNQPSWSDGSGAFFILSDAPSPSPQCQPHPAHSPELPRIYAAGDQSAVWRAGEAFIKIQNLTDPKSTREHVTLDFLQRKKPLEFKIPTVLHHGEWEGRYYLFLSRVPGQTLTEAWPGMDEELRQYYVHRVAELCERMSAWEGEAISGVDGGQLTELYLRKGKTLDPDIIRDNCVGIGMDVSSLVFYHCDLGPGNILVGPDEDRGIGIIDWEVAGYVPREWIRTKFHLSSGMDFPTVEDAQKSDWRRLVSRKLAAMGFKEVIDGWLAFPSA
;
A
#
# COMPACT_ATOMS: atom_id res chain seq x y z
N MET A 1 -17.08 -27.52 9.63
CA MET A 1 -16.36 -26.24 9.47
C MET A 1 -14.90 -26.61 9.25
N SER A 2 -14.37 -26.49 8.03
CA SER A 2 -12.91 -26.66 7.89
C SER A 2 -12.25 -25.50 8.62
N ALA A 3 -11.18 -25.75 9.36
CA ALA A 3 -10.40 -24.68 9.95
C ALA A 3 -10.01 -23.70 8.84
N SER A 4 -10.19 -22.40 9.08
CA SER A 4 -9.66 -21.38 8.18
C SER A 4 -8.18 -21.67 7.99
N THR A 5 -7.76 -21.92 6.76
CA THR A 5 -6.33 -22.00 6.42
C THR A 5 -5.64 -20.71 6.86
N HIS A 6 -4.34 -20.77 7.13
CA HIS A 6 -3.54 -19.58 7.43
C HIS A 6 -3.41 -18.72 6.16
N VAL A 7 -3.30 -17.39 6.25
CA VAL A 7 -3.19 -16.47 5.09
C VAL A 7 -1.98 -16.81 4.25
N ASN A 8 -0.87 -17.15 4.89
CA ASN A 8 0.36 -17.62 4.22
C ASN A 8 0.19 -18.88 3.37
N ASP A 9 -0.89 -19.66 3.56
CA ASP A 9 -1.20 -20.89 2.83
C ASP A 9 -2.29 -20.67 1.76
N SER A 10 -2.62 -19.40 1.47
CA SER A 10 -3.66 -19.04 0.49
C SER A 10 -3.30 -19.35 -0.95
N ILE A 11 -2.02 -19.58 -1.24
CA ILE A 11 -1.55 -20.04 -2.54
C ILE A 11 -1.07 -21.48 -2.36
N GLN A 12 -1.51 -22.37 -3.24
CA GLN A 12 -1.13 -23.78 -3.26
C GLN A 12 -0.67 -24.15 -4.68
N VAL A 13 0.29 -25.07 -4.79
CA VAL A 13 0.83 -25.50 -6.08
C VAL A 13 -0.04 -26.61 -6.65
N VAL A 14 -0.56 -26.42 -7.87
CA VAL A 14 -1.27 -27.47 -8.62
C VAL A 14 -0.27 -28.29 -9.42
N ASN A 15 0.63 -27.61 -10.14
CA ASN A 15 1.74 -28.18 -10.90
C ASN A 15 2.80 -27.07 -11.14
N ASP A 16 3.85 -27.39 -11.89
CA ASP A 16 4.99 -26.50 -12.16
C ASP A 16 4.64 -25.16 -12.83
N THR A 17 3.43 -25.03 -13.38
CA THR A 17 2.97 -23.85 -14.11
C THR A 17 1.66 -23.29 -13.60
N SER A 18 1.10 -23.84 -12.51
CA SER A 18 -0.24 -23.48 -12.05
C SER A 18 -0.39 -23.50 -10.53
N TRP A 19 -1.10 -22.50 -10.01
CA TRP A 19 -1.32 -22.27 -8.59
C TRP A 19 -2.80 -22.02 -8.29
N LEU A 20 -3.31 -22.67 -7.26
CA LEU A 20 -4.63 -22.44 -6.71
C LEU A 20 -4.54 -21.32 -5.67
N ILE A 21 -5.36 -20.28 -5.83
CA ILE A 21 -5.38 -19.10 -4.95
C ILE A 21 -6.75 -19.03 -4.27
N GLY A 22 -6.74 -19.11 -2.95
CA GLY A 22 -7.92 -18.94 -2.10
C GLY A 22 -9.05 -19.93 -2.43
N GLN A 23 -8.72 -21.14 -2.89
CA GLN A 23 -9.67 -22.19 -3.31
C GLN A 23 -10.64 -21.81 -4.44
N ARG A 24 -10.47 -20.64 -5.07
CA ARG A 24 -11.41 -20.09 -6.05
C ARG A 24 -10.78 -19.75 -7.39
N LEU A 25 -9.53 -19.31 -7.38
CA LEU A 25 -8.85 -18.84 -8.58
C LEU A 25 -7.72 -19.77 -8.96
N LEU A 26 -7.55 -20.02 -10.25
CA LEU A 26 -6.41 -20.70 -10.83
C LEU A 26 -5.55 -19.67 -11.56
N LEU A 27 -4.33 -19.48 -11.09
CA LEU A 27 -3.29 -18.74 -11.78
C LEU A 27 -2.44 -19.73 -12.56
N SER A 28 -2.23 -19.50 -13.85
CA SER A 28 -1.45 -20.39 -14.71
C SER A 28 -0.51 -19.62 -15.62
N ARG A 29 0.69 -20.15 -15.87
CA ARG A 29 1.71 -19.55 -16.73
C ARG A 29 1.65 -20.16 -18.13
N HIS A 30 1.55 -19.30 -19.15
CA HIS A 30 1.38 -19.66 -20.55
C HIS A 30 2.38 -18.92 -21.44
N ALA A 31 2.79 -19.52 -22.55
CA ALA A 31 3.70 -18.89 -23.52
C ALA A 31 3.06 -17.73 -24.32
N ALA A 32 1.73 -17.65 -24.35
CA ALA A 32 0.97 -16.65 -25.08
C ALA A 32 -0.09 -16.01 -24.17
N PRO A 33 -0.47 -14.75 -24.41
CA PRO A 33 -1.55 -14.11 -23.66
C PRO A 33 -2.91 -14.77 -23.96
N PRO A 34 -3.93 -14.57 -23.10
CA PRO A 34 -5.24 -15.17 -23.33
C PRO A 34 -5.88 -14.61 -24.61
N PRO A 35 -6.65 -15.43 -25.36
CA PRO A 35 -7.38 -14.96 -26.54
C PRO A 35 -8.46 -13.94 -26.16
N ASN A 36 -9.03 -14.06 -24.97
CA ASN A 36 -9.97 -13.10 -24.40
C ASN A 36 -9.21 -11.96 -23.72
N ARG A 37 -9.27 -10.75 -24.29
CA ARG A 37 -8.61 -9.55 -23.75
C ARG A 37 -9.17 -9.10 -22.39
N ASN A 38 -10.37 -9.52 -22.02
CA ASN A 38 -10.97 -9.19 -20.71
C ASN A 38 -10.51 -10.16 -19.61
N GLN A 39 -9.81 -11.24 -19.95
CA GLN A 39 -9.28 -12.16 -18.96
C GLN A 39 -8.06 -11.52 -18.27
N PRO A 40 -8.05 -11.42 -16.92
CA PRO A 40 -6.91 -10.85 -16.21
C PRO A 40 -5.64 -11.65 -16.51
N SER A 41 -4.63 -10.96 -17.04
CA SER A 41 -3.34 -11.53 -17.38
C SER A 41 -2.25 -10.46 -17.35
N TRP A 42 -1.01 -10.89 -17.12
CA TRP A 42 0.15 -10.01 -17.07
C TRP A 42 1.43 -10.76 -17.47
N SER A 43 2.46 -10.00 -17.84
CA SER A 43 3.76 -10.54 -18.22
C SER A 43 4.46 -11.18 -17.03
N ASP A 44 5.17 -12.29 -17.29
CA ASP A 44 6.08 -12.87 -16.31
C ASP A 44 7.45 -12.15 -16.25
N GLY A 45 7.68 -11.19 -17.15
CA GLY A 45 8.94 -10.46 -17.30
C GLY A 45 9.99 -11.17 -18.15
N SER A 46 9.68 -12.35 -18.70
CA SER A 46 10.58 -13.24 -19.44
C SER A 46 9.94 -13.81 -20.73
N GLY A 47 8.88 -13.16 -21.23
CA GLY A 47 8.25 -13.48 -22.51
C GLY A 47 7.05 -14.44 -22.42
N ALA A 48 6.69 -14.90 -21.23
CA ALA A 48 5.45 -15.64 -20.98
C ALA A 48 4.45 -14.77 -20.20
N PHE A 49 3.29 -15.34 -19.90
CA PHE A 49 2.15 -14.65 -19.31
C PHE A 49 1.57 -15.46 -18.17
N PHE A 50 1.27 -14.78 -17.07
CA PHE A 50 0.37 -15.30 -16.06
C PHE A 50 -1.07 -14.99 -16.46
N ILE A 51 -1.95 -15.97 -16.35
CA ILE A 51 -3.38 -15.88 -16.67
C ILE A 51 -4.18 -16.33 -15.46
N LEU A 52 -5.10 -15.48 -15.02
CA LEU A 52 -6.01 -15.75 -13.93
C LEU A 52 -7.35 -16.26 -14.47
N SER A 53 -7.90 -17.28 -13.83
CA SER A 53 -9.18 -17.91 -14.19
C SER A 53 -9.88 -18.45 -12.95
N ASP A 54 -11.15 -18.82 -13.06
CA ASP A 54 -11.81 -19.58 -12.01
C ASP A 54 -11.21 -20.99 -11.90
N ALA A 55 -11.09 -21.48 -10.67
CA ALA A 55 -10.64 -22.84 -10.41
C ALA A 55 -11.68 -23.86 -10.91
N PRO A 56 -11.24 -25.00 -11.48
CA PRO A 56 -12.15 -26.03 -11.97
C PRO A 56 -12.93 -26.69 -10.82
N SER A 57 -14.08 -27.29 -11.16
CA SER A 57 -14.85 -28.15 -10.27
C SER A 57 -14.84 -29.59 -10.83
N PRO A 58 -14.34 -30.59 -10.06
CA PRO A 58 -13.83 -30.50 -8.70
C PRO A 58 -12.48 -29.76 -8.60
N SER A 59 -12.17 -29.24 -7.40
CA SER A 59 -10.92 -28.53 -7.14
C SER A 59 -9.70 -29.41 -7.47
N PRO A 60 -8.64 -28.84 -8.03
CA PRO A 60 -7.45 -29.61 -8.39
C PRO A 60 -6.73 -30.12 -7.13
N GLN A 61 -6.01 -31.23 -7.28
CA GLN A 61 -5.10 -31.69 -6.24
C GLN A 61 -3.96 -30.66 -6.09
N CYS A 62 -3.68 -30.25 -4.85
CA CYS A 62 -2.68 -29.23 -4.57
C CYS A 62 -1.67 -29.67 -3.52
N GLN A 63 -0.48 -29.08 -3.60
CA GLN A 63 0.60 -29.17 -2.63
C GLN A 63 0.74 -27.81 -1.91
N PRO A 64 1.22 -27.78 -0.66
CA PRO A 64 1.56 -26.53 0.00
C PRO A 64 2.57 -25.71 -0.82
N HIS A 65 2.39 -24.39 -0.86
CA HIS A 65 3.35 -23.53 -1.53
C HIS A 65 4.68 -23.51 -0.77
N PRO A 66 5.82 -23.78 -1.42
CA PRO A 66 7.09 -23.88 -0.74
C PRO A 66 7.50 -22.51 -0.16
N ALA A 67 8.28 -22.53 0.93
CA ALA A 67 8.80 -21.31 1.55
C ALA A 67 9.67 -20.48 0.57
N HIS A 68 10.35 -21.17 -0.35
CA HIS A 68 11.13 -20.59 -1.44
C HIS A 68 10.57 -21.07 -2.78
N SER A 69 9.70 -20.29 -3.41
CA SER A 69 9.29 -20.47 -4.81
C SER A 69 9.96 -19.39 -5.66
N PRO A 70 10.70 -19.75 -6.71
CA PRO A 70 11.23 -18.77 -7.66
C PRO A 70 10.15 -18.17 -8.57
N GLU A 71 9.06 -18.89 -8.83
CA GLU A 71 7.95 -18.42 -9.69
C GLU A 71 7.05 -17.43 -8.96
N LEU A 72 6.66 -17.77 -7.72
CA LEU A 72 5.81 -16.96 -6.85
C LEU A 72 6.47 -16.70 -5.50
N PRO A 73 7.61 -15.99 -5.43
CA PRO A 73 8.24 -15.70 -4.15
C PRO A 73 7.31 -14.86 -3.28
N ARG A 74 7.15 -15.28 -2.01
CA ARG A 74 6.51 -14.46 -0.98
C ARG A 74 7.49 -13.37 -0.56
N ILE A 75 7.13 -12.11 -0.82
CA ILE A 75 7.99 -10.95 -0.55
C ILE A 75 7.69 -10.30 0.80
N TYR A 76 6.50 -10.55 1.35
CA TYR A 76 6.08 -10.02 2.64
C TYR A 76 5.06 -10.93 3.32
N ALA A 77 5.10 -10.99 4.66
CA ALA A 77 4.08 -11.62 5.49
C ALA A 77 4.00 -10.93 6.86
N ALA A 78 2.79 -10.56 7.28
CA ALA A 78 2.49 -10.03 8.60
C ALA A 78 1.79 -11.10 9.45
N GLY A 79 2.55 -12.11 9.91
CA GLY A 79 1.98 -13.24 10.64
C GLY A 79 0.88 -13.92 9.82
N ASP A 80 -0.31 -14.06 10.41
CA ASP A 80 -1.51 -14.59 9.75
C ASP A 80 -2.46 -13.50 9.20
N GLN A 81 -2.07 -12.23 9.22
CA GLN A 81 -2.99 -11.14 8.86
C GLN A 81 -2.95 -10.79 7.38
N SER A 82 -1.75 -10.71 6.79
CA SER A 82 -1.58 -10.41 5.38
C SER A 82 -0.29 -11.03 4.83
N ALA A 83 -0.28 -11.30 3.52
CA ALA A 83 0.89 -11.74 2.80
C ALA A 83 0.86 -11.23 1.36
N VAL A 84 2.06 -11.03 0.80
CA VAL A 84 2.26 -10.54 -0.56
C VAL A 84 3.21 -11.45 -1.30
N TRP A 85 2.78 -11.88 -2.49
CA TRP A 85 3.59 -12.65 -3.43
C TRP A 85 3.85 -11.84 -4.68
N ARG A 86 5.01 -12.04 -5.29
CA ARG A 86 5.29 -11.54 -6.63
C ARG A 86 5.02 -12.65 -7.64
N ALA A 87 4.32 -12.35 -8.73
CA ALA A 87 4.13 -13.25 -9.87
C ALA A 87 4.53 -12.49 -11.14
N GLY A 88 5.81 -12.55 -11.52
CA GLY A 88 6.33 -11.78 -12.66
C GLY A 88 6.20 -10.26 -12.45
N GLU A 89 5.47 -9.60 -13.35
CA GLU A 89 5.19 -8.16 -13.30
C GLU A 89 3.88 -7.82 -12.56
N ALA A 90 3.44 -8.66 -11.63
CA ALA A 90 2.34 -8.36 -10.70
C ALA A 90 2.64 -8.76 -9.26
N PHE A 91 1.86 -8.20 -8.34
CA PHE A 91 1.81 -8.55 -6.94
C PHE A 91 0.43 -9.07 -6.56
N ILE A 92 0.41 -10.09 -5.71
CA ILE A 92 -0.79 -10.71 -5.16
C ILE A 92 -0.79 -10.40 -3.67
N LYS A 93 -1.63 -9.47 -3.21
CA LYS A 93 -1.87 -9.18 -1.80
C LYS A 93 -3.08 -9.98 -1.33
N ILE A 94 -2.94 -10.70 -0.23
CA ILE A 94 -4.04 -11.43 0.43
C ILE A 94 -4.04 -11.05 1.89
N GLN A 95 -5.20 -10.66 2.41
CA GLN A 95 -5.36 -10.23 3.79
C GLN A 95 -6.66 -10.74 4.39
N ASN A 96 -6.66 -10.97 5.70
CA ASN A 96 -7.90 -11.22 6.43
C ASN A 96 -8.76 -9.95 6.46
N LEU A 97 -10.07 -10.14 6.34
CA LEU A 97 -11.04 -9.08 6.52
C LEU A 97 -11.26 -8.81 8.01
N THR A 98 -10.36 -8.02 8.58
CA THR A 98 -10.45 -7.58 9.98
C THR A 98 -11.54 -6.54 10.18
N ASP A 99 -11.77 -5.71 9.18
CA ASP A 99 -12.81 -4.68 9.19
C ASP A 99 -13.53 -4.62 7.83
N PRO A 100 -14.83 -4.98 7.78
CA PRO A 100 -15.63 -4.93 6.56
C PRO A 100 -16.01 -3.51 6.14
N LYS A 101 -15.87 -2.50 7.01
CA LYS A 101 -16.24 -1.11 6.72
C LYS A 101 -15.08 -0.28 6.19
N SER A 102 -13.86 -0.80 6.25
CA SER A 102 -12.68 -0.09 5.74
C SER A 102 -12.68 -0.01 4.22
N THR A 103 -12.34 1.17 3.71
CA THR A 103 -12.13 1.38 2.28
C THR A 103 -11.03 0.45 1.78
N ARG A 104 -11.30 -0.28 0.70
CA ARG A 104 -10.32 -1.20 0.11
C ARG A 104 -9.38 -0.48 -0.81
N GLU A 105 -8.13 -0.94 -0.89
CA GLU A 105 -7.10 -0.32 -1.74
C GLU A 105 -7.53 -0.22 -3.21
N HIS A 106 -8.29 -1.17 -3.76
CA HIS A 106 -8.79 -1.08 -5.14
C HIS A 106 -9.73 0.11 -5.36
N VAL A 107 -10.51 0.51 -4.35
CA VAL A 107 -11.39 1.68 -4.38
C VAL A 107 -10.56 2.95 -4.37
N THR A 108 -9.52 3.01 -3.52
CA THR A 108 -8.57 4.13 -3.50
C THR A 108 -7.83 4.27 -4.83
N LEU A 109 -7.37 3.18 -5.43
CA LEU A 109 -6.70 3.20 -6.72
C LEU A 109 -7.63 3.68 -7.84
N ASP A 110 -8.89 3.23 -7.87
CA ASP A 110 -9.90 3.72 -8.81
C ASP A 110 -10.18 5.23 -8.64
N PHE A 111 -10.26 5.73 -7.40
CA PHE A 111 -10.31 7.16 -7.13
C PHE A 111 -9.12 7.91 -7.73
N LEU A 112 -7.88 7.43 -7.53
CA LEU A 112 -6.67 8.05 -8.06
C LEU A 112 -6.63 8.03 -9.60
N GLN A 113 -7.11 6.96 -10.23
CA GLN A 113 -7.22 6.89 -11.70
C GLN A 113 -8.12 8.00 -12.25
N ARG A 114 -9.17 8.40 -11.52
CA ARG A 114 -10.06 9.52 -11.88
C ARG A 114 -9.46 10.90 -11.62
N LYS A 115 -8.36 11.01 -10.87
CA LYS A 115 -7.62 12.25 -10.60
C LYS A 115 -6.55 12.57 -11.65
N LYS A 116 -6.43 11.76 -12.70
CA LYS A 116 -5.44 11.97 -13.77
C LYS A 116 -5.58 13.35 -14.45
N PRO A 117 -4.45 13.96 -14.90
CA PRO A 117 -3.09 13.40 -14.89
C PRO A 117 -2.45 13.41 -13.50
N LEU A 118 -1.76 12.32 -13.14
CA LEU A 118 -0.94 12.23 -11.92
C LEU A 118 0.53 12.44 -12.28
N GLU A 119 1.26 13.15 -11.42
CA GLU A 119 2.72 13.36 -11.55
C GLU A 119 3.55 12.22 -10.94
N PHE A 120 2.92 11.08 -10.70
CA PHE A 120 3.51 9.86 -10.18
C PHE A 120 2.77 8.65 -10.75
N LYS A 121 3.46 7.52 -10.79
CA LYS A 121 2.89 6.23 -11.20
C LYS A 121 2.21 5.56 -10.02
N ILE A 122 1.10 4.87 -10.28
CA ILE A 122 0.38 4.03 -9.32
C ILE A 122 0.20 2.63 -9.90
N PRO A 123 0.02 1.59 -9.08
CA PRO A 123 -0.31 0.27 -9.58
C PRO A 123 -1.69 0.28 -10.26
N THR A 124 -1.84 -0.59 -11.25
CA THR A 124 -3.13 -0.88 -11.89
C THR A 124 -3.73 -2.12 -11.23
N VAL A 125 -5.01 -2.06 -10.89
CA VAL A 125 -5.75 -3.22 -10.38
C VAL A 125 -6.00 -4.20 -11.53
N LEU A 126 -5.43 -5.40 -11.42
CA LEU A 126 -5.58 -6.48 -12.40
C LEU A 126 -6.80 -7.36 -12.06
N HIS A 127 -7.01 -7.59 -10.76
CA HIS A 127 -8.14 -8.34 -10.23
C HIS A 127 -8.29 -8.05 -8.73
N HIS A 128 -9.50 -8.17 -8.20
CA HIS A 128 -9.74 -8.14 -6.76
C HIS A 128 -11.00 -8.94 -6.41
N GLY A 129 -11.13 -9.31 -5.14
CA GLY A 129 -12.39 -9.85 -4.63
C GLY A 129 -12.32 -10.23 -3.16
N GLU A 130 -13.48 -10.54 -2.61
CA GLU A 130 -13.66 -10.93 -1.22
C GLU A 130 -14.39 -12.26 -1.14
N TRP A 131 -13.80 -13.24 -0.45
CA TRP A 131 -14.42 -14.53 -0.17
C TRP A 131 -13.72 -15.21 1.01
N GLU A 132 -14.43 -16.12 1.70
CA GLU A 132 -13.90 -16.86 2.85
C GLU A 132 -13.23 -15.97 3.92
N GLY A 133 -13.81 -14.78 4.17
CA GLY A 133 -13.29 -13.83 5.16
C GLY A 133 -11.98 -13.14 4.78
N ARG A 134 -11.60 -13.14 3.51
CA ARG A 134 -10.35 -12.55 3.01
C ARG A 134 -10.58 -11.62 1.83
N TYR A 135 -9.71 -10.63 1.72
CA TYR A 135 -9.59 -9.76 0.56
C TYR A 135 -8.36 -10.14 -0.25
N TYR A 136 -8.56 -10.24 -1.56
CA TYR A 136 -7.56 -10.59 -2.54
C TYR A 136 -7.42 -9.42 -3.50
N LEU A 137 -6.17 -9.00 -3.74
CA LEU A 137 -5.87 -7.90 -4.62
C LEU A 137 -4.65 -8.22 -5.49
N PHE A 138 -4.82 -8.06 -6.80
CA PHE A 138 -3.79 -8.29 -7.81
C PHE A 138 -3.44 -6.96 -8.44
N LEU A 139 -2.18 -6.55 -8.36
CA LEU A 139 -1.69 -5.24 -8.79
C LEU A 139 -0.58 -5.39 -9.80
N SER A 140 -0.57 -4.56 -10.85
CA SER A 140 0.60 -4.45 -11.73
C SER A 140 1.81 -3.92 -10.96
N ARG A 141 3.00 -4.40 -11.29
CA ARG A 141 4.25 -3.83 -10.79
C ARG A 141 4.41 -2.39 -11.28
N VAL A 142 4.73 -1.50 -10.35
CA VAL A 142 5.20 -0.15 -10.68
C VAL A 142 6.72 -0.24 -10.94
N PRO A 143 7.24 0.29 -12.06
CA PRO A 143 8.68 0.24 -12.35
C PRO A 143 9.49 1.10 -11.36
N GLY A 144 10.68 0.63 -11.01
CA GLY A 144 11.62 1.32 -10.12
C GLY A 144 12.18 0.41 -9.05
N GLN A 145 13.08 0.98 -8.25
CA GLN A 145 13.55 0.44 -6.97
C GLN A 145 12.88 1.19 -5.84
N THR A 146 12.68 0.56 -4.69
CA THR A 146 12.18 1.30 -3.53
C THR A 146 13.18 2.37 -3.12
N LEU A 147 12.72 3.48 -2.56
CA LEU A 147 13.60 4.50 -2.03
C LEU A 147 14.50 3.92 -0.94
N THR A 148 14.00 2.96 -0.16
CA THR A 148 14.79 2.17 0.80
C THR A 148 16.04 1.55 0.18
N GLU A 149 15.89 0.91 -0.98
CA GLU A 149 17.01 0.24 -1.67
C GLU A 149 17.93 1.23 -2.36
N ALA A 150 17.38 2.31 -2.93
CA ALA A 150 18.14 3.26 -3.73
C ALA A 150 18.89 4.31 -2.88
N TRP A 151 18.36 4.69 -1.71
CA TRP A 151 18.90 5.79 -0.88
C TRP A 151 20.40 5.69 -0.54
N PRO A 152 20.95 4.51 -0.20
CA PRO A 152 22.39 4.37 0.10
C PRO A 152 23.29 4.74 -1.09
N GLY A 153 22.81 4.56 -2.32
CA GLY A 153 23.54 4.89 -3.55
C GLY A 153 23.33 6.32 -4.07
N MET A 154 22.41 7.08 -3.48
CA MET A 154 22.12 8.46 -3.92
C MET A 154 23.11 9.47 -3.35
N ASP A 155 23.49 10.43 -4.19
CA ASP A 155 24.15 11.66 -3.72
C ASP A 155 23.16 12.62 -3.04
N GLU A 156 23.69 13.68 -2.43
CA GLU A 156 22.88 14.65 -1.69
C GLU A 156 21.92 15.43 -2.60
N GLU A 157 22.28 15.72 -3.85
CA GLU A 157 21.41 16.43 -4.80
C GLU A 157 20.16 15.59 -5.09
N LEU A 158 20.35 14.31 -5.37
CA LEU A 158 19.26 13.40 -5.71
C LEU A 158 18.36 13.11 -4.49
N ARG A 159 18.95 13.00 -3.29
CA ARG A 159 18.19 12.91 -2.03
C ARG A 159 17.31 14.13 -1.81
N GLN A 160 17.88 15.33 -1.96
CA GLN A 160 17.12 16.58 -1.84
C GLN A 160 16.03 16.71 -2.89
N TYR A 161 16.30 16.27 -4.12
CA TYR A 161 15.31 16.22 -5.18
C TYR A 161 14.10 15.37 -4.79
N TYR A 162 14.29 14.14 -4.33
CA TYR A 162 13.17 13.25 -3.97
C TYR A 162 12.43 13.72 -2.71
N VAL A 163 13.14 14.28 -1.73
CA VAL A 163 12.53 14.93 -0.56
C VAL A 163 11.62 16.08 -1.00
N HIS A 164 12.08 16.93 -1.92
CA HIS A 164 11.29 18.04 -2.45
C HIS A 164 10.07 17.53 -3.20
N ARG A 165 10.25 16.58 -4.12
CA ARG A 165 9.15 16.03 -4.90
C ARG A 165 8.08 15.39 -4.03
N VAL A 166 8.43 14.63 -3.01
CA VAL A 166 7.42 14.02 -2.13
C VAL A 166 6.67 15.08 -1.32
N ALA A 167 7.34 16.11 -0.83
CA ALA A 167 6.66 17.20 -0.12
C ALA A 167 5.65 17.96 -1.03
N GLU A 168 6.01 18.22 -2.30
CA GLU A 168 5.09 18.77 -3.30
C GLU A 168 3.92 17.82 -3.63
N LEU A 169 4.15 16.50 -3.62
CA LEU A 169 3.07 15.53 -3.80
C LEU A 169 2.08 15.57 -2.64
N CYS A 170 2.57 15.67 -1.41
CA CYS A 170 1.72 15.88 -0.24
C CYS A 170 0.89 17.17 -0.39
N GLU A 171 1.49 18.26 -0.87
CA GLU A 171 0.77 19.51 -1.14
C GLU A 171 -0.31 19.35 -2.20
N ARG A 172 -0.01 18.72 -3.34
CA ARG A 172 -1.02 18.52 -4.39
C ARG A 172 -2.14 17.58 -4.00
N MET A 173 -1.81 16.46 -3.34
CA MET A 173 -2.83 15.55 -2.81
C MET A 173 -3.72 16.25 -1.80
N SER A 174 -3.15 17.19 -1.02
CA SER A 174 -3.92 17.93 -0.03
C SER A 174 -4.96 18.89 -0.63
N ALA A 175 -4.93 19.15 -1.94
CA ALA A 175 -5.97 19.90 -2.63
C ALA A 175 -7.24 19.07 -2.90
N TRP A 176 -7.22 17.76 -2.66
CA TRP A 176 -8.41 16.92 -2.75
C TRP A 176 -9.06 16.83 -1.37
N GLU A 177 -10.13 17.58 -1.18
CA GLU A 177 -10.83 17.69 0.09
C GLU A 177 -11.89 16.60 0.28
N GLY A 178 -12.24 16.33 1.54
CA GLY A 178 -13.30 15.43 1.95
C GLY A 178 -14.09 15.98 3.13
N GLU A 179 -15.26 15.41 3.39
CA GLU A 179 -16.20 15.92 4.40
C GLU A 179 -16.02 15.26 5.79
N ALA A 180 -15.39 14.08 5.84
CA ALA A 180 -15.21 13.29 7.05
C ALA A 180 -13.85 12.58 7.07
N ILE A 181 -13.34 12.27 8.27
CA ILE A 181 -12.13 11.47 8.43
C ILE A 181 -12.45 10.03 8.04
N SER A 182 -12.08 9.66 6.82
CA SER A 182 -12.57 8.46 6.14
C SER A 182 -11.68 8.11 4.96
N GLY A 183 -11.85 6.93 4.37
CA GLY A 183 -11.32 6.66 3.04
C GLY A 183 -12.13 7.37 1.94
N VAL A 184 -11.73 7.18 0.69
CA VAL A 184 -12.26 7.97 -0.45
C VAL A 184 -13.74 7.74 -0.77
N ASP A 185 -14.33 6.67 -0.26
CA ASP A 185 -15.74 6.30 -0.41
C ASP A 185 -16.57 6.53 0.86
N GLY A 186 -16.01 7.21 1.86
CA GLY A 186 -16.62 7.41 3.18
C GLY A 186 -16.49 6.21 4.11
N GLY A 187 -15.81 5.14 3.68
CA GLY A 187 -15.46 4.00 4.53
C GLY A 187 -14.47 4.36 5.64
N GLN A 188 -14.26 3.44 6.58
CA GLN A 188 -13.38 3.67 7.71
C GLN A 188 -11.92 3.79 7.27
N LEU A 189 -11.23 4.81 7.79
CA LEU A 189 -9.80 5.02 7.60
C LEU A 189 -9.01 4.12 8.55
N THR A 190 -8.05 3.37 8.01
CA THR A 190 -7.21 2.41 8.74
C THR A 190 -5.90 3.01 9.26
N GLU A 191 -5.88 4.32 9.56
CA GLU A 191 -4.73 5.03 10.12
C GLU A 191 -4.62 4.80 11.64
N LEU A 192 -3.81 3.82 12.03
CA LEU A 192 -3.71 3.35 13.41
C LEU A 192 -3.02 4.32 14.38
N TYR A 193 -2.36 5.38 13.91
CA TYR A 193 -1.77 6.37 14.82
C TYR A 193 -2.76 7.49 15.17
N LEU A 194 -3.86 7.66 14.41
CA LEU A 194 -4.95 8.57 14.76
C LEU A 194 -5.94 7.95 15.75
N ARG A 195 -6.00 6.62 15.81
CA ARG A 195 -6.80 5.94 16.83
C ARG A 195 -6.09 5.98 18.18
N LYS A 196 -6.83 6.38 19.22
CA LYS A 196 -6.46 6.16 20.62
C LYS A 196 -7.51 5.18 21.17
N GLY A 197 -7.07 3.95 21.45
CA GLY A 197 -7.94 2.80 21.71
C GLY A 197 -8.01 1.80 20.54
N LYS A 198 -9.09 1.02 20.45
CA LYS A 198 -9.23 -0.08 19.46
C LYS A 198 -10.18 0.20 18.30
N THR A 199 -10.92 1.29 18.33
CA THR A 199 -11.97 1.61 17.34
C THR A 199 -11.42 2.40 16.15
N LEU A 200 -12.04 2.18 14.98
CA LEU A 200 -11.85 2.97 13.75
C LEU A 200 -13.13 3.76 13.41
N ASP A 201 -14.00 3.98 14.40
CA ASP A 201 -15.20 4.78 14.24
C ASP A 201 -14.84 6.24 13.85
N PRO A 202 -15.34 6.76 12.71
CA PRO A 202 -14.95 8.07 12.20
C PRO A 202 -15.20 9.22 13.19
N ASP A 203 -16.27 9.17 13.98
CA ASP A 203 -16.59 10.22 14.93
C ASP A 203 -15.63 10.20 16.11
N ILE A 204 -15.26 9.01 16.59
CA ILE A 204 -14.24 8.87 17.65
C ILE A 204 -12.86 9.32 17.15
N ILE A 205 -12.50 8.98 15.90
CA ILE A 205 -11.24 9.46 15.31
C ILE A 205 -11.26 10.99 15.18
N ARG A 206 -12.40 11.58 14.80
CA ARG A 206 -12.58 13.04 14.76
C ARG A 206 -12.37 13.68 16.14
N ASP A 207 -12.98 13.12 17.17
CA ASP A 207 -12.82 13.61 18.55
C ASP A 207 -11.37 13.49 19.04
N ASN A 208 -10.68 12.40 18.69
CA ASN A 208 -9.25 12.24 18.97
C ASN A 208 -8.43 13.34 18.28
N CYS A 209 -8.69 13.63 16.99
CA CYS A 209 -8.01 14.69 16.26
C CYS A 209 -8.22 16.07 16.92
N VAL A 210 -9.45 16.39 17.34
CA VAL A 210 -9.75 17.63 18.08
C VAL A 210 -8.98 17.67 19.40
N GLY A 211 -8.99 16.57 20.15
CA GLY A 211 -8.29 16.47 21.43
C GLY A 211 -6.77 16.56 21.33
N ILE A 212 -6.19 16.10 20.21
CA ILE A 212 -4.77 16.26 19.87
C ILE A 212 -4.44 17.70 19.44
N GLY A 213 -5.45 18.51 19.09
CA GLY A 213 -5.29 19.90 18.67
C GLY A 213 -5.16 20.10 17.17
N MET A 214 -5.71 19.19 16.36
CA MET A 214 -5.80 19.35 14.90
C MET A 214 -7.05 20.14 14.50
N ASP A 215 -6.96 20.85 13.37
CA ASP A 215 -8.12 21.48 12.75
C ASP A 215 -8.90 20.45 11.90
N VAL A 216 -10.10 20.10 12.34
CA VAL A 216 -11.00 19.16 11.63
C VAL A 216 -12.04 19.87 10.76
N SER A 217 -11.92 21.18 10.56
CA SER A 217 -12.79 21.95 9.67
C SER A 217 -12.42 21.80 8.19
N SER A 218 -11.17 21.43 7.90
CA SER A 218 -10.66 21.11 6.57
C SER A 218 -9.96 19.76 6.60
N LEU A 219 -10.46 18.82 5.80
CA LEU A 219 -9.91 17.47 5.69
C LEU A 219 -9.40 17.27 4.27
N VAL A 220 -8.19 16.74 4.18
CA VAL A 220 -7.42 16.67 2.94
C VAL A 220 -7.00 15.24 2.68
N PHE A 221 -6.93 14.85 1.41
CA PHE A 221 -6.48 13.53 1.03
C PHE A 221 -4.98 13.36 1.26
N TYR A 222 -4.61 12.28 1.93
CA TYR A 222 -3.24 11.90 2.21
C TYR A 222 -3.07 10.38 2.12
N HIS A 223 -1.89 9.94 1.68
CA HIS A 223 -1.54 8.53 1.59
C HIS A 223 -1.46 7.83 2.97
N CYS A 224 -1.17 8.57 4.04
CA CYS A 224 -1.00 8.07 5.42
C CYS A 224 0.18 7.10 5.65
N ASP A 225 0.77 6.50 4.61
CA ASP A 225 1.97 5.65 4.73
C ASP A 225 3.07 5.89 3.67
N LEU A 226 3.52 7.14 3.50
CA LEU A 226 4.64 7.50 2.60
C LEU A 226 6.03 7.15 3.15
N GLY A 227 6.16 5.94 3.68
CA GLY A 227 7.46 5.37 4.05
C GLY A 227 8.34 5.14 2.82
N PRO A 228 9.66 5.02 2.99
CA PRO A 228 10.59 4.86 1.87
C PRO A 228 10.42 3.52 1.13
N GLY A 229 9.78 2.52 1.75
CA GLY A 229 9.40 1.26 1.09
C GLY A 229 8.27 1.40 0.07
N ASN A 230 7.43 2.44 0.21
CA ASN A 230 6.24 2.64 -0.62
C ASN A 230 6.46 3.65 -1.76
N ILE A 231 7.68 4.17 -1.87
CA ILE A 231 8.09 5.12 -2.89
C ILE A 231 9.05 4.41 -3.83
N LEU A 232 8.68 4.31 -5.11
CA LEU A 232 9.55 3.78 -6.15
C LEU A 232 10.20 4.91 -6.92
N VAL A 233 11.52 4.81 -7.09
CA VAL A 233 12.34 5.75 -7.84
C VAL A 233 12.98 5.06 -9.03
N GLY A 234 13.11 5.79 -10.14
CA GLY A 234 13.79 5.29 -11.32
C GLY A 234 15.31 5.32 -11.15
N PRO A 235 16.06 4.38 -11.76
CA PRO A 235 17.52 4.39 -11.73
C PRO A 235 18.17 5.51 -12.56
N ASP A 236 17.44 6.26 -13.41
CA ASP A 236 18.00 7.16 -14.44
C ASP A 236 17.18 8.47 -14.68
N GLU A 237 17.61 9.23 -15.71
CA GLU A 237 17.37 10.66 -16.06
C GLU A 237 15.96 11.24 -15.87
N ASP A 238 14.90 10.44 -15.98
CA ASP A 238 13.51 10.92 -15.87
C ASP A 238 13.12 11.35 -14.45
N ARG A 239 13.91 10.95 -13.43
CA ARG A 239 13.69 11.26 -11.99
C ARG A 239 12.22 11.08 -11.54
N GLY A 240 11.54 10.09 -12.10
CA GLY A 240 10.13 9.82 -11.87
C GLY A 240 9.85 9.16 -10.51
N ILE A 241 8.61 9.30 -10.03
CA ILE A 241 8.13 8.69 -8.79
C ILE A 241 6.99 7.71 -9.08
N GLY A 242 7.05 6.54 -8.46
CA GLY A 242 5.94 5.64 -8.26
C GLY A 242 5.54 5.61 -6.78
N ILE A 243 4.25 5.47 -6.49
CA ILE A 243 3.75 5.28 -5.11
C ILE A 243 2.85 4.06 -5.10
N ILE A 244 3.09 3.18 -4.12
CA ILE A 244 2.37 1.93 -3.90
C ILE A 244 1.80 1.87 -2.49
N ASP A 245 0.98 0.87 -2.21
CA ASP A 245 0.41 0.57 -0.90
C ASP A 245 -0.56 1.64 -0.37
N TRP A 246 -1.63 1.85 -1.14
CA TRP A 246 -2.64 2.90 -0.90
C TRP A 246 -3.74 2.49 0.08
N GLU A 247 -3.51 1.43 0.87
CA GLU A 247 -4.54 0.78 1.68
C GLU A 247 -5.01 1.59 2.88
N VAL A 248 -4.17 2.50 3.38
CA VAL A 248 -4.49 3.39 4.52
C VAL A 248 -4.75 4.83 4.11
N ALA A 249 -4.80 5.12 2.81
CA ALA A 249 -4.97 6.49 2.31
C ALA A 249 -6.42 6.97 2.46
N GLY A 250 -6.59 8.26 2.73
CA GLY A 250 -7.89 8.88 2.87
C GLY A 250 -7.83 10.32 3.34
N TYR A 251 -8.97 10.82 3.79
CA TYR A 251 -9.15 12.19 4.26
C TYR A 251 -8.79 12.33 5.74
N VAL A 252 -7.89 13.26 6.04
CA VAL A 252 -7.35 13.52 7.38
C VAL A 252 -7.16 15.02 7.60
N PRO A 253 -7.02 15.50 8.85
CA PRO A 253 -6.60 16.87 9.10
C PRO A 253 -5.26 17.18 8.44
N ARG A 254 -5.08 18.40 7.93
CA ARG A 254 -3.85 18.79 7.20
C ARG A 254 -2.59 18.65 8.05
N GLU A 255 -2.68 18.91 9.35
CA GLU A 255 -1.58 18.73 10.30
C GLU A 255 -1.08 17.27 10.35
N TRP A 256 -1.93 16.30 10.00
CA TRP A 256 -1.56 14.89 10.03
C TRP A 256 -0.44 14.54 9.07
N ILE A 257 -0.37 15.21 7.92
CA ILE A 257 0.63 14.94 6.87
C ILE A 257 2.04 15.03 7.45
N ARG A 258 2.39 16.17 8.09
CA ARG A 258 3.72 16.34 8.70
C ARG A 258 3.85 15.58 10.02
N THR A 259 2.80 15.55 10.83
CA THR A 259 2.79 14.83 12.12
C THR A 259 3.13 13.35 11.94
N LYS A 260 2.58 12.70 10.91
CA LYS A 260 2.83 11.29 10.59
C LYS A 260 4.30 11.01 10.28
N PHE A 261 4.96 11.86 9.49
CA PHE A 261 6.41 11.74 9.23
C PHE A 261 7.21 11.76 10.54
N HIS A 262 6.84 12.61 11.48
CA HIS A 262 7.55 12.69 12.75
C HIS A 262 7.32 11.45 13.63
N LEU A 263 6.10 10.93 13.71
CA LEU A 263 5.74 9.88 14.67
C LEU A 263 5.99 8.45 14.20
N SER A 264 5.78 8.17 12.91
CA SER A 264 5.70 6.79 12.44
C SER A 264 7.07 6.19 12.17
N SER A 265 7.35 5.04 12.78
CA SER A 265 8.55 4.24 12.47
C SER A 265 8.51 3.66 11.05
N GLY A 266 7.32 3.57 10.42
CA GLY A 266 7.21 3.20 8.99
C GLY A 266 7.86 4.21 8.04
N MET A 267 8.20 5.40 8.55
CA MET A 267 8.90 6.45 7.80
C MET A 267 10.43 6.37 7.97
N ASP A 268 10.92 5.44 8.79
CA ASP A 268 12.35 5.15 8.90
C ASP A 268 12.80 4.19 7.79
N PHE A 269 14.07 4.24 7.44
CA PHE A 269 14.71 3.21 6.65
C PHE A 269 14.95 1.96 7.50
N PRO A 270 14.47 0.77 7.10
CA PRO A 270 14.52 -0.43 7.93
C PRO A 270 15.93 -1.03 8.07
N THR A 271 16.85 -0.79 7.14
CA THR A 271 18.11 -1.55 6.99
C THR A 271 19.37 -0.68 6.90
N VAL A 272 19.28 0.61 7.21
CA VAL A 272 20.45 1.52 7.20
C VAL A 272 21.01 1.71 8.61
N GLU A 273 22.26 2.17 8.69
CA GLU A 273 22.90 2.52 9.96
C GLU A 273 22.06 3.52 10.78
N ASP A 274 22.11 3.41 12.11
CA ASP A 274 21.25 4.17 13.03
C ASP A 274 21.27 5.70 12.79
N ALA A 275 22.40 6.24 12.34
CA ALA A 275 22.54 7.67 12.04
C ALA A 275 21.66 8.14 10.88
N GLN A 276 21.42 7.29 9.88
CA GLN A 276 20.64 7.61 8.68
C GLN A 276 19.22 7.05 8.71
N LYS A 277 18.91 6.21 9.71
CA LYS A 277 17.61 5.54 9.86
C LYS A 277 16.42 6.48 9.73
N SER A 278 16.53 7.67 10.31
CA SER A 278 15.46 8.68 10.31
C SER A 278 15.63 9.77 9.26
N ASP A 279 16.62 9.67 8.35
CA ASP A 279 16.92 10.73 7.39
C ASP A 279 15.71 11.07 6.52
N TRP A 280 15.05 10.05 5.97
CA TRP A 280 13.87 10.25 5.14
C TRP A 280 12.80 11.08 5.86
N ARG A 281 12.34 10.59 7.01
CA ARG A 281 11.28 11.26 7.75
C ARG A 281 11.66 12.65 8.24
N ARG A 282 12.91 12.83 8.66
CA ARG A 282 13.45 14.11 9.14
C ARG A 282 13.52 15.14 8.01
N LEU A 283 14.02 14.75 6.85
CA LEU A 283 14.20 15.64 5.70
C LEU A 283 12.85 16.05 5.10
N VAL A 284 11.93 15.10 4.91
CA VAL A 284 10.58 15.41 4.41
C VAL A 284 9.80 16.26 5.39
N SER A 285 9.84 15.95 6.70
CA SER A 285 9.19 16.77 7.72
C SER A 285 9.69 18.22 7.72
N ARG A 286 11.02 18.44 7.61
CA ARG A 286 11.60 19.79 7.48
C ARG A 286 11.13 20.51 6.22
N LYS A 287 11.05 19.81 5.09
CA LYS A 287 10.57 20.40 3.84
C LYS A 287 9.09 20.78 3.91
N LEU A 288 8.25 19.90 4.46
CA LEU A 288 6.84 20.19 4.73
C LEU A 288 6.67 21.39 5.66
N ALA A 289 7.51 21.51 6.71
CA ALA A 289 7.53 22.66 7.58
C ALA A 289 7.81 23.97 6.82
N ALA A 290 8.79 23.97 5.91
CA ALA A 290 9.10 25.12 5.06
C ALA A 290 7.97 25.47 4.07
N MET A 291 7.10 24.51 3.74
CA MET A 291 5.89 24.70 2.93
C MET A 291 4.66 25.07 3.78
N GLY A 292 4.82 25.33 5.08
CA GLY A 292 3.74 25.78 5.97
C GLY A 292 2.89 24.67 6.56
N PHE A 293 3.25 23.40 6.40
CA PHE A 293 2.58 22.31 7.13
C PHE A 293 2.95 22.36 8.61
N LYS A 294 1.93 22.48 9.46
CA LYS A 294 2.06 22.40 10.91
C LYS A 294 2.10 20.93 11.36
N GLU A 295 2.60 20.70 12.56
CA GLU A 295 2.54 19.39 13.24
C GLU A 295 2.00 19.57 14.66
N VAL A 296 1.47 18.50 15.24
CA VAL A 296 0.80 18.50 16.57
C VAL A 296 1.36 17.43 17.49
N ILE A 297 2.69 17.27 17.50
CA ILE A 297 3.39 16.20 18.22
C ILE A 297 3.16 16.26 19.73
N ASP A 298 3.29 17.45 20.32
CA ASP A 298 3.09 17.63 21.76
C ASP A 298 1.65 17.25 22.17
N GLY A 299 0.67 17.66 21.37
CA GLY A 299 -0.72 17.27 21.55
C GLY A 299 -0.90 15.76 21.44
N TRP A 300 -0.26 15.11 20.46
CA TRP A 300 -0.37 13.66 20.27
C TRP A 300 0.26 12.86 21.42
N LEU A 301 1.39 13.32 21.95
CA LEU A 301 2.10 12.71 23.09
C LEU A 301 1.33 12.92 24.40
N ALA A 302 0.75 14.11 24.59
CA ALA A 302 -0.05 14.42 25.78
C ALA A 302 -1.42 13.74 25.76
N PHE A 303 -1.95 13.41 24.58
CA PHE A 303 -3.27 12.81 24.45
C PHE A 303 -3.28 11.35 24.94
N PRO A 304 -4.07 11.03 26.00
CA PRO A 304 -4.03 9.71 26.63
C PRO A 304 -4.34 8.57 25.67
N SER A 305 -3.60 7.48 25.78
CA SER A 305 -4.03 6.20 25.23
C SER A 305 -5.13 5.64 26.14
N ALA A 306 -6.35 5.51 25.61
CA ALA A 306 -7.45 4.84 26.30
C ALA A 306 -7.18 3.34 26.49
#